data_AF-A0A3C0UD81-F1
#
_entry.id   AF-A0A3C0UD81-F1
#
_cell.length_a   1.000
_cell.length_b   1.000
_cell.length_c   1.000
_cell.angle_alpha   90.00
_cell.angle_beta   90.00
_cell.angle_gamma   90.00
#
_symmetry.space_group_name_H-M   'P 1'
#
loop_
_entity.id
_entity.type
_entity.pdbx_description
1 polymer ?
#
loop_
_entity_poly.entity_id
_entity_poly.type
_entity_poly.pdbx_seq_one_letter_code
_entity_poly.pdbx_strand_id
1 'polypeptide(L)' 'CTKCKDACPANAIHGASWDDRPNTREEAVDLERCVNRLSHIAKKQGGEALICGVCIKACPWGKAR' A
#
# COMPACT_ATOMS: atom_id res chain seq x y z
N CYS A 1 -13.57 -6.30 -2.16
CA CYS A 1 -13.27 -5.24 -1.17
C CYS A 1 -12.16 -4.35 -1.71
N THR A 2 -12.24 -3.02 -1.57
CA THR A 2 -11.28 -2.05 -2.15
C THR A 2 -10.62 -1.12 -1.12
N LYS A 3 -10.89 -1.30 0.18
CA LYS A 3 -10.50 -0.34 1.23
C LYS A 3 -9.02 0.04 1.26
N CYS A 4 -8.11 -0.91 1.05
CA CYS A 4 -6.67 -0.62 1.02
C CYS A 4 -6.28 0.20 -0.22
N LYS A 5 -6.90 -0.07 -1.38
CA LYS A 5 -6.73 0.71 -2.62
C LYS A 5 -7.20 2.14 -2.42
N ASP A 6 -8.41 2.32 -1.90
CA ASP A 6 -9.02 3.63 -1.72
C ASP A 6 -8.25 4.48 -0.67
N ALA A 7 -7.62 3.84 0.32
CA ALA A 7 -6.84 4.51 1.33
C ALA A 7 -5.37 4.81 0.93
N CYS A 8 -4.87 4.23 -0.16
CA CYS A 8 -3.46 4.31 -0.51
C CYS A 8 -3.07 5.73 -0.98
N PRO A 9 -2.20 6.47 -0.26
CA PRO A 9 -1.82 7.83 -0.65
C PRO A 9 -0.95 7.89 -1.92
N ALA A 10 -0.45 6.75 -2.38
CA ALA A 10 0.33 6.61 -3.60
C ALA A 10 -0.50 6.12 -4.79
N ASN A 11 -1.78 5.74 -4.59
CA ASN A 11 -2.58 5.00 -5.57
C ASN A 11 -1.81 3.80 -6.16
N ALA A 12 -1.07 3.09 -5.30
CA ALA A 12 -0.17 2.00 -5.70
C ALA A 12 -0.86 0.64 -5.75
N ILE A 13 -2.01 0.46 -5.09
CA ILE A 13 -2.70 -0.84 -5.04
C ILE A 13 -3.67 -0.94 -6.22
N HIS A 14 -3.49 -1.95 -7.08
CA HIS A 14 -4.31 -2.12 -8.29
C HIS A 14 -5.77 -2.47 -7.96
N GLY A 15 -5.99 -3.21 -6.88
CA GLY A 15 -7.31 -3.70 -6.47
C GLY A 15 -7.76 -4.93 -7.25
N ALA A 16 -6.81 -5.80 -7.61
CA ALA A 16 -7.09 -7.11 -8.18
C ALA A 16 -8.02 -7.94 -7.27
N SER A 17 -8.83 -8.83 -7.86
CA SER A 17 -9.63 -9.76 -7.08
C SER A 17 -8.71 -10.69 -6.28
N TRP A 18 -9.07 -10.92 -5.02
CA TRP A 18 -8.36 -11.86 -4.16
C TRP A 18 -8.89 -13.30 -4.31
N ASP A 19 -9.91 -13.52 -5.13
CA ASP A 19 -10.49 -14.84 -5.36
C ASP A 19 -9.46 -15.82 -5.94
N ASP A 20 -8.58 -15.35 -6.83
CA ASP A 20 -7.49 -16.17 -7.40
C ASP A 20 -6.14 -15.97 -6.69
N ARG A 21 -6.05 -14.99 -5.78
CA ARG A 21 -4.81 -14.35 -5.29
C ARG A 21 -3.92 -13.85 -6.43
N PRO A 22 -3.28 -12.68 -6.30
CA PRO A 22 -2.26 -12.27 -7.27
C PRO A 22 -1.14 -13.33 -7.32
N ASN A 23 -0.74 -13.74 -8.52
CA ASN A 23 0.37 -14.68 -8.70
C ASN A 23 1.71 -14.00 -8.37
N THR A 24 1.76 -12.69 -8.59
CA THR A 24 2.92 -11.85 -8.30
C THR A 24 2.54 -10.66 -7.42
N ARG A 25 3.53 -10.07 -6.75
CA ARG A 25 3.31 -8.87 -5.93
C ARG A 25 3.00 -7.66 -6.82
N GLU A 26 3.55 -7.61 -8.02
CA GLU A 26 3.40 -6.53 -8.99
C GLU A 26 1.97 -6.47 -9.53
N GLU A 27 1.29 -7.62 -9.67
CA GLU A 27 -0.15 -7.68 -9.98
C GLU A 27 -1.01 -7.08 -8.85
N ALA A 28 -0.53 -7.12 -7.61
CA ALA A 28 -1.23 -6.59 -6.46
C ALA A 28 -0.95 -5.09 -6.25
N VAL A 29 0.32 -4.68 -6.40
CA VAL A 29 0.85 -3.38 -5.98
C VAL A 29 1.97 -2.89 -6.90
N ASP A 30 1.84 -1.66 -7.38
CA ASP A 30 2.92 -0.88 -7.99
C ASP A 30 3.93 -0.44 -6.91
N LEU A 31 4.99 -1.23 -6.74
CA LEU A 31 6.01 -0.99 -5.71
C LEU A 31 6.81 0.29 -5.97
N GLU A 32 7.00 0.66 -7.24
CA GLU A 32 7.73 1.87 -7.60
C GLU A 32 6.97 3.11 -7.08
N ARG A 33 5.66 3.20 -7.35
CA ARG A 33 4.81 4.26 -6.81
C ARG A 33 4.80 4.29 -5.28
N CYS A 34 4.74 3.12 -4.66
CA CYS A 34 4.74 2.99 -3.20
C CYS A 34 6.04 3.58 -2.60
N VAL A 35 7.20 3.15 -3.11
CA VAL A 35 8.52 3.59 -2.63
C VAL A 35 8.75 5.07 -2.94
N ASN A 36 8.42 5.53 -4.15
CA ASN A 36 8.56 6.95 -4.51
C ASN A 36 7.76 7.86 -3.57
N ARG A 37 6.55 7.43 -3.17
CA ARG A 37 5.76 8.17 -2.17
C ARG A 37 6.41 8.18 -0.79
N LEU A 38 6.97 7.06 -0.34
CA LEU A 38 7.71 6.97 0.92
C LEU A 38 8.91 7.91 0.92
N SER A 39 9.72 7.89 -0.15
CA SER A 39 10.87 8.78 -0.30
C SER A 39 10.47 10.26 -0.27
N HIS A 40 9.33 10.63 -0.86
CA HIS A 40 8.81 12.00 -0.79
C HIS A 40 8.40 12.41 0.64
N ILE A 41 7.75 11.52 1.37
CA ILE A 41 7.36 11.76 2.77
C ILE A 41 8.60 11.87 3.67
N ALA A 42 9.53 10.93 3.51
CA ALA A 42 10.81 10.89 4.20
C ALA A 42 11.58 12.21 4.05
N LYS A 43 11.75 12.68 2.81
CA LYS A 43 12.38 13.98 2.49
C LYS A 43 11.69 15.16 3.18
N LYS A 44 10.35 15.17 3.23
CA LYS A 44 9.59 16.25 3.89
C LYS A 44 9.69 16.23 5.41
N GLN A 45 9.90 15.07 6.01
CA GLN A 45 9.94 14.88 7.47
C GLN A 45 11.37 14.92 8.03
N GLY A 46 12.38 15.10 7.18
CA GLY A 46 13.79 15.15 7.61
C GLY A 46 14.32 13.82 8.14
N GLY A 47 13.73 12.69 7.73
CA GLY A 47 14.11 11.37 8.23
C GLY A 47 13.81 10.25 7.23
N GLU A 48 14.10 9.02 7.61
CA GLU A 48 13.91 7.82 6.78
C GLU A 48 12.55 7.18 7.07
N ALA A 49 11.49 7.72 6.48
CA ALA A 49 10.16 7.09 6.55
C ALA A 49 10.13 5.85 5.64
N LEU A 50 10.55 4.70 6.17
CA LEU A 50 10.62 3.44 5.42
C LEU A 50 9.27 2.72 5.29
N ILE A 51 8.27 3.10 6.07
CA ILE A 51 6.97 2.41 6.14
C ILE A 51 5.82 3.41 6.24
N CYS A 52 4.83 3.29 5.34
CA CYS A 52 3.59 4.07 5.38
C CYS A 52 2.47 3.34 6.14
N GLY A 53 2.28 2.04 5.86
CA GLY A 53 1.36 1.18 6.62
C GLY A 53 -0.16 1.47 6.48
N VAL A 54 -0.56 2.51 5.74
CA VAL A 54 -1.98 2.91 5.61
C VAL A 54 -2.86 1.78 5.05
N CYS A 55 -2.35 1.02 4.08
CA CYS A 55 -3.05 -0.12 3.51
C CYS A 55 -3.34 -1.22 4.56
N ILE A 56 -2.40 -1.49 5.47
CA ILE A 56 -2.55 -2.45 6.56
C ILE A 56 -3.59 -1.93 7.56
N LYS A 57 -3.49 -0.66 7.95
CA LYS A 57 -4.43 -0.02 8.89
C LYS A 57 -5.87 0.00 8.38
N ALA A 58 -6.07 0.24 7.08
CA ALA A 58 -7.40 0.29 6.46
C ALA A 58 -7.98 -1.11 6.19
N CYS A 59 -7.15 -2.16 6.17
CA CYS A 59 -7.56 -3.52 5.86
C CYS A 59 -8.45 -4.08 6.99
N PRO A 60 -9.70 -4.49 6.71
CA PRO A 60 -10.57 -5.06 7.74
C PRO A 60 -10.06 -6.41 8.25
N TRP A 61 -9.28 -7.14 7.44
CA TRP A 61 -8.63 -8.40 7.83
C TRP A 61 -7.30 -8.20 8.57
N GLY A 62 -6.70 -7.01 8.47
CA GLY A 62 -5.43 -6.69 9.13
C GLY A 62 -5.58 -6.32 10.61
N LYS A 63 -6.80 -6.30 11.14
CA LYS A 63 -7.06 -6.05 12.55
C LYS A 63 -6.88 -7.35 13.34
N ALA A 64 -6.13 -7.29 14.44
CA ALA A 64 -6.13 -8.37 15.43
C ALA A 64 -7.57 -8.61 15.93
N ARG A 65 -7.97 -9.88 16.00
CA ARG A 65 -9.22 -10.31 16.63
C ARG A 65 -9.12 -10.19 18.15
#